data_AF-K6D9V5-F1
#
_entry.id   AF-K6D9V5-F1
#
_cell.length_a   1.000
_cell.length_b   1.000
_cell.length_c   1.000
_cell.angle_alpha   90.00
_cell.angle_beta   90.00
_cell.angle_gamma   90.00
#
_symmetry.space_group_name_H-M   'P 1'
#
loop_
_entity.id
_entity.type
_entity.pdbx_description
1 polymer ?
#
loop_
_entity_poly.entity_id
_entity_poly.type
_entity_poly.pdbx_seq_one_letter_code
_entity_poly.pdbx_strand_id
1 'polypeptide(L)'
;MGSLFELLGSIGTLFFSFTKDVSEEEIEKNIKFLKEYQWFQNYLNDVKFGNLIKDHKDVRYIIGKFNIEKMKNMVGYHRKYQKKIHKVLLKNSN
;
A
#
# COMPACT_ATOMS: atom_id res chain seq x y z
N MET A 1 -16.53 -17.80 23.23
CA MET A 1 -15.36 -16.90 23.25
C MET A 1 -14.74 -16.88 21.85
N GLY A 2 -15.45 -16.35 20.86
CA GLY A 2 -14.93 -16.16 19.51
C GLY A 2 -14.29 -14.78 19.45
N SER A 3 -12.98 -14.71 19.58
CA SER A 3 -12.27 -13.43 19.57
C SER A 3 -12.08 -12.95 18.13
N LEU A 4 -12.07 -11.62 17.94
CA LEU A 4 -11.84 -10.88 16.68
C LEU A 4 -10.67 -11.39 15.81
N PHE A 5 -9.79 -12.25 16.32
CA PHE A 5 -8.67 -12.85 15.60
C PHE A 5 -9.09 -13.81 14.47
N GLU A 6 -10.23 -14.49 14.58
CA GLU A 6 -10.70 -15.40 13.51
C GLU A 6 -11.03 -14.63 12.21
N LEU A 7 -11.57 -13.41 12.32
CA LEU A 7 -11.88 -12.56 11.15
C LEU A 7 -10.63 -11.94 10.50
N LEU A 8 -9.57 -11.71 11.27
CA LEU A 8 -8.29 -11.22 10.73
C LEU A 8 -7.51 -12.32 10.00
N GLY A 9 -7.61 -13.56 10.48
CA GLY A 9 -7.03 -14.74 9.83
C GLY A 9 -7.58 -14.98 8.41
N SER A 10 -8.86 -14.65 8.17
CA SER A 10 -9.52 -14.81 6.86
C SER A 10 -9.20 -13.69 5.86
N ILE A 11 -8.92 -12.47 6.32
CA ILE A 11 -8.52 -11.36 5.42
C ILE A 11 -7.09 -11.56 4.93
N GLY A 12 -6.20 -12.10 5.79
CA GLY A 12 -4.82 -12.43 5.41
C GLY A 12 -4.73 -13.50 4.31
N THR A 13 -5.67 -14.45 4.29
CA THR A 13 -5.71 -15.56 3.31
C THR A 13 -6.37 -15.17 1.98
N LEU A 14 -7.38 -14.29 1.99
CA LEU A 14 -8.04 -13.84 0.74
C LEU A 14 -7.15 -13.01 -0.20
N PHE A 15 -6.06 -12.42 0.30
CA PHE A 15 -5.08 -11.71 -0.55
C PHE A 15 -3.94 -12.60 -1.05
N PHE A 16 -3.80 -13.83 -0.53
CA PHE A 16 -2.65 -14.68 -0.80
C PHE A 16 -2.81 -15.58 -2.05
N SER A 17 -4.02 -15.72 -2.57
CA SER A 17 -4.26 -16.54 -3.75
C SER A 17 -4.02 -15.75 -5.04
N PHE A 18 -2.88 -16.05 -5.70
CA PHE A 18 -2.52 -15.71 -7.10
C PHE A 18 -1.97 -14.33 -7.41
N THR A 19 -0.98 -13.85 -6.64
CA THR A 19 -0.39 -12.55 -6.91
C THR A 19 0.99 -12.65 -7.55
N LYS A 20 1.10 -12.22 -8.82
CA LYS A 20 2.37 -11.89 -9.51
C LYS A 20 3.39 -11.33 -8.50
N ASP A 21 4.59 -11.90 -8.41
CA ASP A 21 5.64 -11.27 -7.61
C ASP A 21 5.87 -9.85 -8.12
N VAL A 22 5.87 -8.89 -7.19
CA VAL A 22 6.14 -7.50 -7.53
C VAL A 22 7.65 -7.31 -7.43
N SER A 23 8.28 -6.85 -8.52
CA SER A 23 9.72 -6.54 -8.49
C SER A 23 9.99 -5.22 -7.77
N GLU A 24 11.22 -5.06 -7.27
CA GLU A 24 11.67 -3.80 -6.69
C GLU A 24 11.59 -2.64 -7.70
N GLU A 25 11.89 -2.91 -8.97
CA GLU A 25 11.75 -1.95 -10.08
C GLU A 25 10.31 -1.46 -10.26
N GLU A 26 9.31 -2.36 -10.16
CA GLU A 26 7.89 -2.00 -10.22
C GLU A 26 7.51 -1.11 -9.02
N ILE A 27 8.06 -1.40 -7.83
CA ILE A 27 7.82 -0.61 -6.62
C ILE A 27 8.41 0.79 -6.77
N GLU A 28 9.66 0.90 -7.18
CA GLU A 28 10.34 2.18 -7.38
C GLU A 28 9.65 3.05 -8.44
N LYS A 29 9.24 2.44 -9.57
CA LYS A 29 8.45 3.10 -10.61
C LYS A 29 7.15 3.67 -10.04
N ASN A 30 6.46 2.90 -9.22
CA ASN A 30 5.21 3.31 -8.58
C ASN A 30 5.46 4.41 -7.53
N ILE A 31 6.51 4.33 -6.72
CA ILE A 31 6.90 5.39 -5.78
C ILE A 31 7.21 6.69 -6.52
N LYS A 32 7.96 6.63 -7.62
CA LYS A 32 8.29 7.81 -8.43
C LYS A 32 7.03 8.48 -8.95
N PHE A 33 6.06 7.71 -9.44
CA PHE A 33 4.76 8.24 -9.85
C PHE A 33 3.97 8.84 -8.68
N LEU A 34 3.91 8.13 -7.53
CA LEU A 34 3.14 8.59 -6.37
C LEU A 34 3.71 9.89 -5.76
N LYS A 35 5.01 10.17 -5.91
CA LYS A 35 5.64 11.43 -5.49
C LYS A 35 5.06 12.67 -6.18
N GLU A 36 4.35 12.54 -7.30
CA GLU A 36 3.63 13.64 -7.94
C GLU A 36 2.43 14.13 -7.12
N TYR A 37 1.97 13.36 -6.14
CA TYR A 37 0.81 13.69 -5.34
C TYR A 37 1.17 14.20 -3.93
N GLN A 38 0.59 15.35 -3.55
CA GLN A 38 0.79 15.97 -2.24
C GLN A 38 0.52 15.03 -1.06
N TRP A 39 -0.54 14.21 -1.13
CA TRP A 39 -0.88 13.28 -0.05
C TRP A 39 0.22 12.23 0.19
N PHE A 40 0.94 11.83 -0.84
CA PHE A 40 2.01 10.84 -0.73
C PHE A 40 3.31 11.51 -0.25
N GLN A 41 3.59 12.73 -0.71
CA GLN A 41 4.69 13.54 -0.18
C GLN A 41 4.55 13.76 1.33
N ASN A 42 3.33 14.01 1.81
CA ASN A 42 3.06 14.14 3.24
C ASN A 42 3.41 12.85 4.02
N TYR A 43 3.24 11.66 3.43
CA TYR A 43 3.67 10.40 4.05
C TYR A 43 5.19 10.22 4.03
N LEU A 44 5.89 10.72 3.00
CA LEU A 44 7.35 10.67 2.94
C LEU A 44 8.00 11.63 3.94
N ASN A 45 7.36 12.75 4.24
CA ASN A 45 7.86 13.76 5.19
C ASN A 45 7.63 13.36 6.65
N ASP A 46 6.73 12.41 6.92
CA ASP A 46 6.58 11.80 8.23
C ASP A 46 7.65 10.71 8.42
N VAL A 47 8.47 10.82 9.47
CA VAL A 47 9.60 9.91 9.71
C VAL A 47 9.14 8.45 9.79
N LYS A 48 8.00 8.20 10.41
CA LYS A 48 7.49 6.86 10.67
C LYS A 48 6.95 6.23 9.39
N PHE A 49 6.10 6.96 8.67
CA PHE A 49 5.57 6.51 7.39
C PHE A 49 6.64 6.44 6.31
N GLY A 50 7.60 7.36 6.29
CA GLY A 50 8.74 7.35 5.39
C GLY A 50 9.57 6.07 5.53
N ASN A 51 9.91 5.69 6.77
CA ASN A 51 10.62 4.45 7.05
C ASN A 51 9.82 3.21 6.62
N LEU A 52 8.50 3.21 6.85
CA LEU A 52 7.64 2.12 6.40
C LEU A 52 7.57 2.01 4.87
N ILE A 53 7.48 3.13 4.15
CA ILE A 53 7.51 3.15 2.68
C ILE A 53 8.87 2.66 2.17
N LYS A 54 9.95 2.99 2.88
CA LYS A 54 11.31 2.62 2.50
C LYS A 54 11.60 1.14 2.71
N ASP A 55 11.23 0.58 3.87
CA ASP A 55 11.79 -0.70 4.30
C ASP A 55 10.71 -1.76 4.63
N HIS A 56 9.44 -1.39 4.84
CA HIS A 56 8.42 -2.35 5.29
C HIS A 56 7.83 -3.17 4.13
N LYS A 57 8.08 -4.49 4.13
CA LYS A 57 7.67 -5.43 3.09
C LYS A 57 6.21 -5.28 2.65
N ASP A 58 5.26 -5.25 3.58
CA ASP A 58 3.84 -5.16 3.23
C ASP A 58 3.46 -3.83 2.58
N VAL A 59 4.04 -2.72 3.07
CA VAL A 59 3.76 -1.38 2.54
C VAL A 59 4.30 -1.29 1.12
N ARG A 60 5.55 -1.73 0.92
CA ARG A 60 6.20 -1.81 -0.39
C ARG A 60 5.45 -2.72 -1.35
N TYR A 61 4.98 -3.87 -0.90
CA TYR A 61 4.18 -4.78 -1.73
C TYR A 61 2.85 -4.17 -2.18
N ILE A 62 2.14 -3.45 -1.29
CA ILE A 62 0.92 -2.73 -1.66
C ILE A 62 1.19 -1.64 -2.69
N ILE A 63 2.28 -0.89 -2.53
CA ILE A 63 2.74 0.09 -3.52
C ILE A 63 3.11 -0.59 -4.84
N GLY A 64 3.69 -1.78 -4.80
CA GLY A 64 3.98 -2.60 -5.95
C GLY A 64 2.76 -3.03 -6.77
N LYS A 65 1.67 -3.40 -6.10
CA LYS A 65 0.41 -3.88 -6.73
C LYS A 65 -0.41 -2.82 -7.43
N PHE A 66 0.09 -1.59 -7.44
CA PHE A 66 -0.59 -0.46 -7.99
C PHE A 66 -0.40 -0.40 -9.53
N ASN A 67 -1.49 -0.08 -10.24
CA ASN A 67 -1.46 0.16 -11.68
C ASN A 67 -1.55 1.67 -11.97
N ILE A 68 -0.46 2.22 -12.52
CA ILE A 68 -0.31 3.65 -12.83
C ILE A 68 -1.43 4.16 -13.76
N GLU A 69 -1.75 3.42 -14.81
CA GLU A 69 -2.76 3.83 -15.79
C GLU A 69 -4.15 3.96 -15.15
N LYS A 70 -4.53 3.00 -14.29
CA LYS A 70 -5.79 3.06 -13.56
C LYS A 70 -5.85 4.22 -12.58
N MET A 71 -4.73 4.62 -11.99
CA MET A 71 -4.69 5.81 -11.13
C MET A 71 -4.93 7.10 -11.87
N LYS A 72 -4.29 7.24 -13.03
CA LYS A 72 -4.43 8.43 -13.88
C LYS A 72 -5.86 8.57 -14.36
N ASN A 73 -6.48 7.46 -14.75
CA ASN A 73 -7.74 7.48 -15.49
C ASN A 73 -8.99 7.23 -14.63
N MET A 74 -8.85 6.66 -13.42
CA MET A 74 -10.00 6.25 -12.60
C MET A 74 -9.96 6.85 -11.19
N VAL A 75 -10.75 7.90 -10.96
CA VAL A 75 -10.87 8.58 -9.64
C VAL A 75 -11.24 7.61 -8.52
N GLY A 76 -12.14 6.65 -8.79
CA GLY A 76 -12.53 5.63 -7.81
C GLY A 76 -11.37 4.71 -7.41
N TYR A 77 -10.54 4.33 -8.38
CA TYR A 77 -9.34 3.54 -8.14
C TYR A 77 -8.31 4.34 -7.34
N HIS A 78 -8.14 5.62 -7.65
CA HIS A 78 -7.29 6.55 -6.90
C HIS A 78 -7.65 6.59 -5.43
N ARG A 79 -8.89 6.94 -5.10
CA ARG A 79 -9.34 7.02 -3.70
C ARG A 79 -9.22 5.68 -2.98
N LYS A 80 -9.51 4.57 -3.66
CA LYS A 80 -9.39 3.21 -3.10
C LYS A 80 -7.96 2.91 -2.68
N TYR A 81 -6.99 3.17 -3.55
CA TYR A 81 -5.58 2.85 -3.29
C TYR A 81 -4.92 3.81 -2.30
N GLN A 82 -5.26 5.11 -2.33
CA GLN A 82 -4.84 6.04 -1.29
C GLN A 82 -5.29 5.56 0.10
N LYS A 83 -6.56 5.17 0.24
CA LYS A 83 -7.08 4.58 1.50
C LYS A 83 -6.35 3.29 1.88
N LYS A 84 -5.98 2.45 0.90
CA LYS A 84 -5.27 1.20 1.15
C LYS A 84 -3.87 1.45 1.70
N ILE A 85 -3.12 2.36 1.07
CA ILE A 85 -1.78 2.77 1.52
C ILE A 85 -1.87 3.37 2.93
N HIS A 86 -2.81 4.28 3.17
CA HIS A 86 -2.98 4.88 4.48
C HIS A 86 -3.28 3.85 5.58
N LYS A 87 -4.17 2.88 5.31
CA LYS A 87 -4.49 1.80 6.26
C LYS A 87 -3.29 0.93 6.58
N VAL A 88 -2.47 0.55 5.59
CA VAL A 88 -1.29 -0.28 5.85
C VAL A 88 -0.19 0.51 6.58
N LEU A 89 -0.07 1.81 6.31
CA LEU A 89 0.83 2.69 7.08
C LEU A 89 0.41 2.79 8.54
N LEU A 90 -0.86 3.07 8.82
CA LEU A 90 -1.38 3.15 10.19
C LEU A 90 -1.24 1.82 10.95
N LYS A 91 -1.54 0.70 10.28
CA LYS A 91 -1.42 -0.64 10.87
C LYS A 91 0.02 -0.93 11.33
N ASN A 92 1.02 -0.56 10.53
CA ASN A 92 2.42 -0.85 10.82
C ASN A 92 3.17 0.29 11.51
N SER A 93 2.47 1.41 11.76
CA SER A 93 2.99 2.47 12.60
C SER A 93 2.68 2.20 14.07
N ASN A 94 1.54 1.64 14.43
CA ASN A 94 1.18 1.50 15.85
C ASN A 94 1.99 0.45 16.59
#